data_AF-A0AAX0BBQ7-F1
#
_entry.id   AF-A0AAX0BBQ7-F1
#
_cell.length_a   1.000
_cell.length_b   1.000
_cell.length_c   1.000
_cell.angle_alpha   90.00
_cell.angle_beta   90.00
_cell.angle_gamma   90.00
#
_symmetry.space_group_name_H-M   'P 1'
#
loop_
_entity.id
_entity.type
_entity.pdbx_description
1 polymer ?
#
loop_
_entity_poly.entity_id
_entity_poly.type
_entity_poly.pdbx_seq_one_letter_code
_entity_poly.pdbx_strand_id
1 'polypeptide(L)'
;MNGDKNNYKKGESPINKLFSSIDNLLIEEREQRLKVKLGKEIKNSIFTDEIIMKLNENDFSGLIDEEDNNMAMLFSSIFPIFIKSRDVVFRLYKHKIEVNLSDEMSDRYIYIFSDGRLTSGLFQCFKLSDDEYVYGIKRIIDSIPLFKIAIMNTLDSFRKNISIHNHKIENSKNKELLAEKNYNELLNYLSKANI
;
A
#
# COMPACT_ATOMS: atom_id res chain seq x y z
N MET A 1 -37.95 43.85 36.05
CA MET A 1 -37.22 43.06 37.07
C MET A 1 -36.93 41.69 36.50
N ASN A 2 -35.64 41.40 36.33
CA ASN A 2 -34.92 40.11 36.34
C ASN A 2 -35.60 38.86 35.74
N GLY A 3 -34.98 38.10 34.85
CA GLY A 3 -33.61 38.15 34.38
C GLY A 3 -33.31 36.97 33.45
N ASP A 4 -32.35 37.22 32.55
CA ASP A 4 -31.74 36.22 31.68
C ASP A 4 -31.23 35.03 32.48
N LYS A 5 -31.69 33.82 32.11
CA LYS A 5 -30.95 32.59 32.42
C LYS A 5 -30.23 32.13 31.17
N ASN A 6 -29.09 32.78 30.93
CA ASN A 6 -27.99 32.24 30.14
C ASN A 6 -27.58 30.87 30.72
N ASN A 7 -28.03 29.79 30.09
CA ASN A 7 -27.46 28.47 30.32
C ASN A 7 -26.08 28.43 29.64
N TYR A 8 -25.07 28.87 30.39
CA TYR A 8 -23.67 28.57 30.08
C TYR A 8 -23.52 27.06 29.96
N LYS A 9 -23.21 26.57 28.76
CA LYS A 9 -22.61 25.24 28.56
C LYS A 9 -21.42 25.16 29.52
N LYS A 10 -21.55 24.35 30.58
CA LYS A 10 -20.44 24.00 31.47
C LYS A 10 -19.34 23.41 30.58
N GLY A 11 -18.29 24.19 30.31
CA GLY A 11 -17.12 23.68 29.63
C GLY A 11 -16.56 22.51 30.43
N GLU A 12 -16.33 21.38 29.77
CA GLU A 12 -15.74 20.20 30.40
C GLU A 12 -14.48 20.59 31.18
N SER A 13 -14.36 20.08 32.41
CA SER A 13 -13.19 20.34 33.24
C SER A 13 -11.93 19.86 32.49
N PRO A 14 -10.78 20.53 32.64
CA PRO A 14 -9.54 20.12 31.99
C PRO A 14 -9.14 18.66 32.26
N ILE A 15 -9.51 18.14 33.44
CA ILE A 15 -9.29 16.75 33.85
C ILE A 15 -10.19 15.79 33.07
N ASN A 16 -11.47 16.14 32.88
CA ASN A 16 -12.40 15.33 32.10
C ASN A 16 -11.97 15.27 30.62
N LYS A 17 -11.47 16.39 30.07
CA LYS A 17 -10.90 16.44 28.72
C LYS A 17 -9.65 15.57 28.58
N LEU A 18 -8.82 15.49 29.63
CA LEU A 18 -7.64 14.63 29.66
C LEU A 18 -8.05 13.15 29.65
N PHE A 19 -8.98 12.75 30.52
CA PHE A 19 -9.46 11.37 30.57
C PHE A 19 -10.12 10.94 29.25
N SER A 20 -10.98 11.78 28.66
CA SER A 20 -11.57 11.48 27.36
C SER A 20 -10.52 11.35 26.25
N SER A 21 -9.44 12.13 26.31
CA SER A 21 -8.33 12.03 25.35
C SER A 21 -7.56 10.73 25.52
N ILE A 22 -7.34 10.27 26.75
CA ILE A 22 -6.69 8.98 27.04
C ILE A 22 -7.57 7.82 26.56
N ASP A 23 -8.87 7.86 26.86
CA ASP A 23 -9.81 6.83 26.42
C ASP A 23 -9.85 6.73 24.90
N ASN A 24 -9.90 7.88 24.20
CA ASN A 24 -9.82 7.93 22.74
C ASN A 24 -8.51 7.33 22.21
N LEU A 25 -7.38 7.65 22.83
CA LEU A 25 -6.07 7.11 22.43
C LEU A 25 -6.02 5.58 22.61
N LEU A 26 -6.57 5.05 23.70
CA LEU A 26 -6.64 3.60 23.95
C LEU A 26 -7.55 2.89 22.93
N ILE A 27 -8.66 3.51 22.53
CA ILE A 27 -9.54 3.01 21.49
C ILE A 27 -8.83 2.99 20.13
N GLU A 28 -8.15 4.07 19.77
CA GLU A 28 -7.39 4.18 18.51
C GLU A 28 -6.24 3.18 18.45
N GLU A 29 -5.49 2.99 19.54
CA GLU A 29 -4.47 1.94 19.62
C GLU A 29 -5.05 0.56 19.41
N ARG A 30 -6.18 0.26 20.05
CA ARG A 30 -6.83 -1.04 19.91
C ARG A 30 -7.29 -1.28 18.48
N GLU A 31 -7.92 -0.28 17.86
CA GLU A 31 -8.32 -0.34 16.46
C GLU A 31 -7.12 -0.58 15.55
N GLN A 32 -6.03 0.16 15.76
CA GLN A 32 -4.82 0.03 14.97
C GLN A 32 -4.19 -1.37 15.08
N ARG A 33 -4.15 -1.95 16.28
CA ARG A 33 -3.69 -3.34 16.48
C ARG A 33 -4.55 -4.34 15.72
N LEU A 34 -5.87 -4.15 15.68
CA LEU A 34 -6.78 -5.01 14.91
C LEU A 34 -6.54 -4.88 13.40
N LYS A 35 -6.35 -3.65 12.89
CA LYS A 35 -6.01 -3.40 11.49
C LYS A 35 -4.70 -4.06 11.10
N VAL A 36 -3.63 -3.88 11.88
CA VAL A 36 -2.32 -4.53 11.66
C VAL A 36 -2.46 -6.04 11.59
N LYS A 37 -3.20 -6.64 12.54
CA LYS A 37 -3.46 -8.09 12.55
C LYS A 37 -4.17 -8.53 11.27
N LEU A 38 -5.24 -7.86 10.88
CA LEU A 38 -6.00 -8.16 9.66
C LEU A 38 -5.15 -7.99 8.41
N GLY A 39 -4.37 -6.92 8.31
CA GLY A 39 -3.46 -6.68 7.18
C GLY A 39 -2.41 -7.77 7.02
N LYS A 40 -1.88 -8.28 8.13
CA LYS A 40 -0.99 -9.45 8.14
C LYS A 40 -1.69 -10.70 7.64
N GLU A 41 -2.90 -10.99 8.13
CA GLU A 41 -3.68 -12.18 7.70
C GLU A 41 -4.03 -12.13 6.21
N ILE A 42 -4.47 -10.97 5.69
CA ILE A 42 -4.76 -10.78 4.26
C ILE A 42 -3.48 -10.97 3.44
N LYS A 43 -2.37 -10.35 3.85
CA LYS A 43 -1.09 -10.49 3.15
C LYS A 43 -0.64 -11.95 3.09
N ASN A 44 -0.66 -12.67 4.22
CA ASN A 44 -0.28 -14.08 4.29
C ASN A 44 -1.23 -14.97 3.48
N SER A 45 -2.51 -14.60 3.44
CA SER A 45 -3.50 -15.30 2.61
C SER A 45 -3.22 -15.13 1.12
N ILE A 46 -2.63 -14.01 0.68
CA ILE A 46 -2.26 -13.78 -0.73
C ILE A 46 -0.90 -14.40 -1.05
N PHE A 47 0.11 -14.08 -0.25
CA PHE A 47 1.50 -14.49 -0.42
C PHE A 47 1.77 -15.72 0.44
N THR A 48 1.24 -16.86 0.01
CA THR A 48 1.48 -18.15 0.65
C THR A 48 2.94 -18.55 0.58
N ASP A 49 3.37 -19.49 1.42
CA ASP A 49 4.74 -20.01 1.39
C ASP A 49 5.15 -20.52 0.01
N GLU A 50 4.23 -21.16 -0.74
CA GLU A 50 4.45 -21.57 -2.13
C GLU A 50 4.76 -20.37 -3.06
N ILE A 51 3.98 -19.29 -2.97
CA ILE A 51 4.19 -18.09 -3.78
C ILE A 51 5.49 -17.39 -3.38
N ILE A 52 5.77 -17.28 -2.08
CA ILE A 52 7.00 -16.70 -1.57
C ILE A 52 8.21 -17.52 -2.02
N MET A 53 8.09 -18.85 -1.93
CA MET A 53 9.10 -19.79 -2.39
C MET A 53 9.32 -19.61 -3.88
N LYS A 54 8.30 -19.61 -4.74
CA LYS A 54 8.47 -19.32 -6.19
C LYS A 54 9.06 -17.94 -6.48
N LEU A 55 8.68 -16.91 -5.71
CA LEU A 55 9.29 -15.58 -5.83
C LEU A 55 10.79 -15.59 -5.51
N ASN A 56 11.21 -16.46 -4.59
CA ASN A 56 12.61 -16.62 -4.17
C ASN A 56 13.38 -17.68 -5.00
N GLU A 57 12.71 -18.73 -5.52
CA GLU A 57 13.23 -19.87 -6.30
C GLU A 57 13.46 -19.54 -7.77
N ASN A 58 12.90 -18.43 -8.26
CA ASN A 58 13.46 -17.86 -9.48
C ASN A 58 14.87 -17.35 -9.10
N ASP A 59 15.82 -18.27 -9.10
CA ASP A 59 17.23 -18.07 -8.81
C ASP A 59 17.87 -17.44 -10.06
N PHE A 60 18.06 -16.13 -10.00
CA PHE A 60 18.58 -15.33 -11.13
C PHE A 60 20.10 -15.33 -11.23
N SER A 61 20.76 -16.13 -10.40
CA SER A 61 22.21 -16.33 -10.38
C SER A 61 22.81 -16.76 -11.72
N GLY A 62 22.01 -17.36 -12.61
CA GLY A 62 22.44 -17.73 -13.97
C GLY A 62 22.17 -16.69 -15.08
N LEU A 63 21.64 -15.51 -14.75
CA LEU A 63 21.18 -14.52 -15.74
C LEU A 63 21.82 -13.14 -15.64
N ILE A 64 22.55 -12.85 -14.56
CA ILE A 64 23.09 -11.52 -14.30
C ILE A 64 24.44 -11.65 -13.57
N ASP A 65 25.47 -11.00 -14.10
CA ASP A 65 26.78 -10.88 -13.44
C ASP A 65 26.63 -10.30 -12.02
N GLU A 66 27.49 -10.75 -11.11
CA GLU A 66 27.38 -10.62 -9.66
C GLU A 66 27.49 -9.18 -9.09
N GLU A 67 27.47 -8.14 -9.91
CA GLU A 67 27.63 -6.75 -9.49
C GLU A 67 26.30 -5.98 -9.47
N ASP A 68 25.76 -5.85 -8.25
CA ASP A 68 24.76 -4.89 -7.75
C ASP A 68 23.27 -5.01 -8.14
N ASN A 69 22.45 -5.05 -7.07
CA ASN A 69 21.04 -4.65 -6.97
C ASN A 69 19.96 -5.41 -7.80
N ASN A 70 20.18 -6.70 -8.09
CA ASN A 70 19.26 -7.51 -8.89
C ASN A 70 17.86 -7.73 -8.28
N MET A 71 17.74 -7.86 -6.96
CA MET A 71 16.45 -8.16 -6.32
C MET A 71 15.42 -7.04 -6.51
N ALA A 72 15.84 -5.78 -6.37
CA ALA A 72 14.95 -4.63 -6.54
C ALA A 72 14.43 -4.50 -7.99
N MET A 73 15.31 -4.77 -8.96
CA MET A 73 15.00 -4.73 -10.39
C MET A 73 14.05 -5.86 -10.83
N LEU A 74 14.14 -7.00 -10.16
CA LEU A 74 13.24 -8.13 -10.34
C LEU A 74 11.87 -7.91 -9.73
N PHE A 75 11.82 -7.37 -8.52
CA PHE A 75 10.56 -7.00 -7.90
C PHE A 75 9.80 -5.94 -8.74
N SER A 76 10.50 -4.98 -9.34
CA SER A 76 9.89 -3.98 -10.22
C SER A 76 9.46 -4.52 -11.59
N SER A 77 10.00 -5.68 -12.00
CA SER A 77 9.60 -6.37 -13.23
C SER A 77 8.36 -7.24 -13.05
N ILE A 78 8.11 -7.74 -11.84
CA ILE A 78 6.95 -8.59 -11.51
C ILE A 78 5.76 -7.75 -11.02
N PHE A 79 6.02 -6.71 -10.22
CA PHE A 79 4.97 -5.86 -9.65
C PHE A 79 4.94 -4.47 -10.30
N PRO A 80 3.77 -3.82 -10.40
CA PRO A 80 2.47 -4.31 -9.94
C PRO A 80 1.87 -5.40 -10.83
N ILE A 81 1.15 -6.33 -10.20
CA ILE A 81 0.33 -7.31 -10.91
C ILE A 81 -1.08 -6.74 -11.03
N PHE A 82 -1.60 -6.72 -12.25
CA PHE A 82 -2.93 -6.20 -12.55
C PHE A 82 -3.95 -7.34 -12.52
N ILE A 83 -5.03 -7.15 -11.77
CA ILE A 83 -6.11 -8.12 -11.65
C ILE A 83 -7.42 -7.40 -11.92
N LYS A 84 -8.19 -7.91 -12.89
CA LYS A 84 -9.53 -7.41 -13.18
C LYS A 84 -10.56 -8.40 -12.65
N SER A 85 -11.46 -7.92 -11.80
CA SER A 85 -12.56 -8.71 -11.25
C SER A 85 -13.85 -7.91 -11.36
N ARG A 86 -14.75 -8.36 -12.26
CA ARG A 86 -15.99 -7.65 -12.60
C ARG A 86 -15.69 -6.20 -13.04
N ASP A 87 -16.22 -5.25 -12.28
CA ASP A 87 -16.13 -3.81 -12.41
C ASP A 87 -14.90 -3.19 -11.70
N VAL A 88 -14.11 -3.99 -10.99
CA VAL A 88 -12.98 -3.51 -10.18
C VAL A 88 -11.66 -3.93 -10.78
N VAL A 89 -10.71 -2.99 -10.80
CA VAL A 89 -9.33 -3.24 -11.18
C VAL A 89 -8.44 -3.10 -9.96
N PHE A 90 -7.69 -4.16 -9.65
CA PHE A 90 -6.69 -4.18 -8.61
C PHE A 90 -5.29 -4.06 -9.20
N ARG A 91 -4.42 -3.31 -8.50
CA ARG A 91 -2.98 -3.35 -8.70
C ARG A 91 -2.35 -3.86 -7.42
N LEU A 92 -1.92 -5.10 -7.46
CA LEU A 92 -1.29 -5.75 -6.33
C LEU A 92 0.20 -5.41 -6.33
N TYR A 93 0.70 -4.94 -5.20
CA TYR A 93 2.12 -4.80 -4.88
C TYR A 93 2.45 -5.70 -3.69
N LYS A 94 3.73 -5.94 -3.42
CA LYS A 94 4.17 -6.73 -2.26
C LYS A 94 3.74 -6.13 -0.90
N HIS A 95 3.60 -4.81 -0.83
CA HIS A 95 3.33 -4.07 0.41
C HIS A 95 1.95 -3.40 0.47
N LYS A 96 1.21 -3.36 -0.65
CA LYS A 96 -0.09 -2.69 -0.74
C LYS A 96 -0.94 -3.24 -1.89
N ILE A 97 -2.21 -2.86 -1.89
CA ILE A 97 -3.16 -3.06 -3.01
C ILE A 97 -3.73 -1.70 -3.37
N GLU A 98 -3.67 -1.32 -4.63
CA GLU A 98 -4.51 -0.24 -5.16
C GLU A 98 -5.78 -0.84 -5.75
N VAL A 99 -6.93 -0.26 -5.42
CA VAL A 99 -8.26 -0.71 -5.84
C VAL A 99 -8.91 0.43 -6.60
N ASN A 100 -9.19 0.25 -7.89
CA ASN A 100 -9.96 1.20 -8.68
C ASN A 100 -11.38 0.65 -8.84
N LEU A 101 -12.36 1.32 -8.23
CA LEU A 101 -13.78 0.97 -8.38
C LEU A 101 -14.44 1.65 -9.59
N SER A 102 -13.81 2.67 -10.17
CA SER A 102 -14.23 3.34 -11.41
C SER A 102 -13.03 3.96 -12.14
N ASP A 103 -13.26 4.56 -13.32
CA ASP A 103 -12.24 5.27 -14.09
C ASP A 103 -11.85 6.63 -13.48
N GLU A 104 -12.63 7.14 -12.52
CA GLU A 104 -12.36 8.41 -11.83
C GLU A 104 -11.34 8.25 -10.67
N MET A 105 -10.63 9.32 -10.34
CA MET A 105 -9.60 9.31 -9.28
C MET A 105 -10.18 9.20 -7.86
N SER A 106 -11.44 9.60 -7.64
CA SER A 106 -12.12 9.60 -6.33
C SER A 106 -12.31 8.19 -5.78
N ASP A 107 -12.51 7.20 -6.66
CA ASP A 107 -12.90 5.85 -6.28
C ASP A 107 -11.70 4.90 -6.23
N ARG A 108 -10.50 5.47 -6.13
CA ARG A 108 -9.27 4.74 -5.92
C ARG A 108 -9.02 4.59 -4.43
N TYR A 109 -8.77 3.36 -3.99
CA TYR A 109 -8.39 3.07 -2.62
C TYR A 109 -7.00 2.45 -2.60
N ILE A 110 -6.24 2.76 -1.56
CA ILE A 110 -4.93 2.18 -1.30
C ILE A 110 -5.03 1.47 0.04
N TYR A 111 -4.86 0.15 0.00
CA TYR A 111 -4.77 -0.69 1.18
C TYR A 111 -3.31 -1.06 1.46
N ILE A 112 -2.78 -0.69 2.61
CA ILE A 112 -1.39 -0.95 3.00
C ILE A 112 -1.37 -2.08 4.04
N PHE A 113 -0.62 -3.15 3.75
CA PHE A 113 -0.67 -4.36 4.59
C PHE A 113 -0.03 -4.15 5.97
N SER A 114 1.04 -3.35 6.07
CA SER A 114 1.86 -3.23 7.28
C SER A 114 1.09 -2.64 8.47
N ASP A 115 0.18 -1.72 8.19
CA ASP A 115 -0.64 -1.03 9.20
C ASP A 115 -2.14 -1.31 9.01
N GLY A 116 -2.51 -2.14 8.02
CA GLY A 116 -3.90 -2.43 7.67
C GLY A 116 -4.68 -1.17 7.29
N ARG A 117 -4.01 -0.13 6.79
CA ARG A 117 -4.64 1.15 6.49
C ARG A 117 -5.31 1.12 5.12
N LEU A 118 -6.59 1.53 5.08
CA LEU A 118 -7.29 1.84 3.84
C LEU A 118 -7.40 3.36 3.70
N THR A 119 -6.98 3.88 2.55
CA THR A 119 -6.98 5.32 2.26
C THR A 119 -7.60 5.57 0.88
N SER A 120 -8.42 6.61 0.72
CA SER A 120 -8.94 7.01 -0.60
C SER A 120 -7.87 7.74 -1.44
N GLY A 121 -8.14 7.94 -2.73
CA GLY A 121 -7.30 8.73 -3.64
C GLY A 121 -7.18 10.19 -3.23
N LEU A 122 -8.10 10.68 -2.38
CA LEU A 122 -8.09 12.01 -1.75
C LEU A 122 -7.43 12.00 -0.35
N PHE A 123 -6.70 10.94 -0.02
CA PHE A 123 -5.96 10.78 1.24
C PHE A 123 -6.83 10.69 2.52
N GLN A 124 -8.13 10.43 2.39
CA GLN A 124 -8.97 10.13 3.55
C GLN A 124 -8.64 8.74 4.09
N CYS A 125 -8.28 8.66 5.37
CA CYS A 125 -8.01 7.38 6.05
C CYS A 125 -9.27 6.86 6.74
N PHE A 126 -9.64 5.61 6.45
CA PHE A 126 -10.86 5.01 7.01
C PHE A 126 -10.59 4.24 8.31
N LYS A 127 -11.53 4.35 9.25
CA LYS A 127 -11.55 3.60 10.50
C LYS A 127 -12.14 2.21 10.31
N LEU A 128 -11.80 1.27 11.19
CA LEU A 128 -12.35 -0.09 11.16
C LEU A 128 -13.88 -0.10 11.36
N SER A 129 -14.39 0.92 12.04
CA SER A 129 -15.83 1.17 12.23
C SER A 129 -16.54 1.74 11.02
N ASP A 130 -15.80 2.19 10.00
CA ASP A 130 -16.41 2.80 8.81
C ASP A 130 -16.89 1.69 7.87
N ASP A 131 -18.16 1.79 7.43
CA ASP A 131 -18.73 0.85 6.47
C ASP A 131 -17.89 0.78 5.17
N GLU A 132 -17.32 1.90 4.77
CA GLU A 132 -16.42 2.03 3.62
C GLU A 132 -15.16 1.16 3.76
N TYR A 133 -14.56 1.15 4.97
CA TYR A 133 -13.43 0.28 5.27
C TYR A 133 -13.84 -1.18 5.12
N VAL A 134 -14.93 -1.56 5.77
CA VAL A 134 -15.44 -2.95 5.75
C VAL A 134 -15.75 -3.39 4.32
N TYR A 135 -16.39 -2.53 3.53
CA TYR A 135 -16.71 -2.77 2.13
C TYR A 135 -15.45 -2.98 1.28
N GLY A 136 -14.48 -2.06 1.35
CA GLY A 136 -13.24 -2.15 0.59
C GLY A 136 -12.42 -3.39 0.93
N ILE A 137 -12.32 -3.74 2.22
CA ILE A 137 -11.59 -4.94 2.65
C ILE A 137 -12.29 -6.23 2.21
N LYS A 138 -13.63 -6.31 2.24
CA LYS A 138 -14.35 -7.48 1.71
C LYS A 138 -14.05 -7.71 0.23
N ARG A 139 -14.05 -6.64 -0.59
CA ARG A 139 -13.70 -6.75 -2.02
C ARG A 139 -12.28 -7.29 -2.24
N ILE A 140 -11.33 -6.88 -1.41
CA ILE A 140 -9.95 -7.41 -1.42
C ILE A 140 -9.95 -8.90 -1.06
N ILE A 141 -10.60 -9.27 0.05
CA ILE A 141 -10.66 -10.66 0.54
C ILE A 141 -11.28 -11.58 -0.50
N ASP A 142 -12.41 -11.19 -1.08
CA ASP A 142 -13.11 -11.96 -2.11
C ASP A 142 -12.26 -12.18 -3.37
N SER A 143 -11.28 -11.30 -3.62
CA SER A 143 -10.39 -11.35 -4.79
C SER A 143 -9.08 -12.10 -4.53
N ILE A 144 -8.81 -12.56 -3.31
CA ILE A 144 -7.57 -13.29 -2.94
C ILE A 144 -7.29 -14.48 -3.87
N PRO A 145 -8.27 -15.35 -4.24
CA PRO A 145 -8.00 -16.43 -5.17
C PRO A 145 -7.48 -15.95 -6.53
N LEU A 146 -8.03 -14.85 -7.05
CA LEU A 146 -7.59 -14.24 -8.31
C LEU A 146 -6.18 -13.66 -8.19
N PHE A 147 -5.83 -13.07 -7.04
CA PHE A 147 -4.47 -12.59 -6.79
C PHE A 147 -3.45 -13.71 -6.86
N LYS A 148 -3.73 -14.86 -6.24
CA LYS A 148 -2.83 -16.03 -6.28
C LYS A 148 -2.60 -16.50 -7.71
N ILE A 149 -3.68 -16.68 -8.47
CA ILE A 149 -3.61 -17.12 -9.87
C ILE A 149 -2.78 -16.12 -10.70
N ALA A 150 -3.03 -14.82 -10.54
CA ALA A 150 -2.33 -13.78 -11.28
C ALA A 150 -0.83 -13.72 -10.93
N ILE A 151 -0.46 -13.92 -9.66
CA ILE A 151 0.94 -14.04 -9.22
C ILE A 151 1.61 -15.22 -9.90
N MET A 152 1.00 -16.41 -9.81
CA MET A 152 1.58 -17.64 -10.38
C MET A 152 1.75 -17.53 -11.89
N ASN A 153 0.73 -17.03 -12.61
CA ASN A 153 0.80 -16.83 -14.06
C ASN A 153 1.89 -15.84 -14.45
N THR A 154 2.05 -14.75 -13.68
CA THR A 154 3.11 -13.75 -13.91
C THR A 154 4.48 -14.38 -13.72
N LEU A 155 4.69 -15.15 -12.65
CA LEU A 155 5.96 -15.82 -12.36
C LEU A 155 6.32 -16.86 -13.43
N ASP A 156 5.35 -17.69 -13.82
CA ASP A 156 5.55 -18.72 -14.85
C ASP A 156 5.83 -18.08 -16.23
N SER A 157 5.25 -16.92 -16.53
CA SER A 157 5.47 -16.17 -17.77
C SER A 157 6.80 -15.42 -17.78
N PHE A 158 7.22 -14.89 -16.63
CA PHE A 158 8.50 -14.19 -16.46
C PHE A 158 9.66 -15.13 -16.78
N ARG A 159 9.62 -16.36 -16.25
CA ARG A 159 10.63 -17.41 -16.53
C ARG A 159 10.78 -17.72 -18.02
N LYS A 160 9.70 -17.62 -18.80
CA LYS A 160 9.71 -17.92 -20.24
C LYS A 160 10.21 -16.77 -21.12
N ASN A 161 10.18 -15.53 -20.63
CA ASN A 161 10.39 -14.32 -21.44
C ASN A 161 11.50 -13.40 -20.90
N ILE A 162 12.43 -13.96 -20.13
CA ILE A 162 13.46 -13.21 -19.41
C ILE A 162 14.41 -12.45 -20.35
N SER A 163 14.68 -13.00 -21.55
CA SER A 163 15.52 -12.36 -22.58
C SER A 163 14.92 -11.06 -23.14
N ILE A 164 13.60 -10.95 -23.23
CA ILE A 164 12.90 -9.73 -23.69
C ILE A 164 12.91 -8.66 -22.59
N HIS A 165 12.88 -9.08 -21.33
CA HIS A 165 12.89 -8.17 -20.18
C HIS A 165 14.26 -7.50 -20.00
N ASN A 166 15.35 -8.22 -20.26
CA ASN A 166 16.71 -7.66 -20.27
C ASN A 166 16.87 -6.49 -21.26
N HIS A 167 16.21 -6.54 -22.42
CA HIS A 167 16.26 -5.46 -23.41
C HIS A 167 15.47 -4.20 -22.99
N LYS A 168 14.38 -4.36 -22.22
CA LYS A 168 13.65 -3.23 -21.59
C LYS A 168 14.45 -2.60 -20.46
N ILE A 169 15.19 -3.42 -19.71
CA ILE A 169 16.11 -3.00 -18.66
C ILE A 169 17.23 -2.12 -19.26
N GLU A 170 17.80 -2.51 -20.39
CA GLU A 170 18.88 -1.75 -21.03
C GLU A 170 18.43 -0.36 -21.54
N ASN A 171 17.19 -0.25 -22.05
CA ASN A 171 16.58 1.02 -22.43
C ASN A 171 16.29 1.97 -21.25
N SER A 172 16.42 1.51 -20.01
CA SER A 172 16.22 2.33 -18.81
C SER A 172 17.45 3.16 -18.41
N LYS A 173 18.63 2.87 -18.96
CA LYS A 173 19.89 3.58 -18.67
C LYS A 173 19.82 5.10 -18.92
N ASN A 174 19.08 5.54 -19.93
CA ASN A 174 18.86 6.98 -20.17
C ASN A 174 17.99 7.66 -19.11
N LYS A 175 17.12 6.90 -18.42
CA LYS A 175 16.31 7.42 -17.30
C LYS A 175 17.11 7.51 -16.02
N GLU A 176 18.15 6.69 -15.86
CA GLU A 176 19.06 6.71 -14.70
C GLU A 176 19.81 8.05 -14.61
N LEU A 177 20.39 8.51 -15.72
CA LEU A 177 21.05 9.83 -15.79
C LEU A 177 20.09 10.99 -15.43
N LEU A 178 18.84 10.91 -15.91
CA LEU A 178 17.82 11.90 -15.58
C LEU A 178 17.43 11.83 -14.09
N ALA A 179 17.31 10.63 -13.53
CA ALA A 179 16.98 10.42 -12.13
C ALA A 179 18.09 10.95 -11.21
N GLU A 180 19.35 10.69 -11.54
CA GLU A 180 20.51 11.20 -10.78
C GLU A 180 20.60 12.72 -10.84
N LYS A 181 20.38 13.31 -12.03
CA LYS A 181 20.27 14.77 -12.17
C LYS A 181 19.18 15.34 -11.27
N ASN A 182 17.98 14.78 -11.32
CA ASN A 182 16.86 15.24 -10.51
C ASN A 182 17.11 15.06 -9.01
N TYR A 183 17.74 13.96 -8.60
CA TYR A 183 18.12 13.73 -7.21
C TYR A 183 19.08 14.82 -6.71
N ASN A 184 20.14 15.10 -7.47
CA ASN A 184 21.10 16.13 -7.11
C ASN A 184 20.47 17.53 -7.05
N GLU A 185 19.55 17.83 -7.97
CA GLU A 185 18.77 19.08 -7.95
C GLU A 185 17.93 19.21 -6.67
N LEU A 186 17.17 18.16 -6.32
CA LEU A 186 16.32 18.15 -5.13
C LEU A 186 17.12 18.17 -3.83
N LEU A 187 18.27 17.48 -3.77
CA LEU A 187 19.16 17.49 -2.61
C LEU A 187 19.75 18.89 -2.39
N ASN A 188 20.15 19.56 -3.48
CA ASN A 188 20.61 20.95 -3.44
C ASN A 188 19.50 21.93 -3.03
N TYR A 189 18.25 21.65 -3.42
CA TYR A 189 17.12 22.45 -2.98
C TYR A 189 16.84 22.25 -1.48
N LEU A 190 16.87 21.01 -1.00
CA LEU A 190 16.68 20.66 0.40
C LEU A 190 17.75 21.30 1.30
N SER A 191 19.03 21.27 0.88
CA SER A 191 20.12 21.86 1.64
C SER A 191 19.99 23.40 1.75
N LYS A 192 19.43 24.05 0.72
CA LYS A 192 19.12 25.49 0.74
C LYS A 192 17.88 25.83 1.58
N ALA A 193 16.92 24.92 1.69
CA ALA A 193 15.71 25.10 2.49
C ALA A 193 15.93 24.92 4.00
N ASN A 194 17.01 24.25 4.40
CA ASN A 194 17.42 24.06 5.79
C ASN A 194 18.33 25.19 6.32
N ILE A 195 18.17 26.42 5.81
CA ILE A 195 18.80 27.66 6.32
C ILE A 195 17.77 28.46 7.11
#